data_AF-X1IN38-F1
#
_entry.id   AF-X1IN38-F1
#
_cell.length_a   1.000
_cell.length_b   1.000
_cell.length_c   1.000
_cell.angle_alpha   90.00
_cell.angle_beta   90.00
_cell.angle_gamma   90.00
#
_symmetry.space_group_name_H-M   'P 1'
#
loop_
_entity.id
_entity.type
_entity.pdbx_description
1 polymer ?
#
loop_
_entity_poly.entity_id
_entity_poly.type
_entity_poly.pdbx_seq_one_letter_code
_entity_poly.pdbx_strand_id
1 'polypeptide(L)' 'PWLSTDLVCQSLDIERIVSFSSFIFLALPHGASMEVVGKLYLRSKRIVDLSADFRLANPLVYEKWEELGKQRDFRKG' A
#
# COMPACT_ATOMS: atom_id res chain seq x y z
N PRO A 1 23.96 -13.89 -12.76
CA PRO A 1 23.01 -14.78 -12.04
C PRO A 1 21.60 -14.20 -12.10
N TRP A 2 20.81 -14.66 -13.06
CA TRP A 2 19.43 -14.21 -13.24
C TRP A 2 18.57 -14.76 -12.10
N LEU A 3 17.76 -13.91 -11.47
CA LEU A 3 16.72 -14.36 -10.54
C LEU A 3 15.75 -15.27 -11.31
N SER A 4 15.80 -16.57 -11.03
CA SER A 4 14.78 -17.53 -11.43
C SER A 4 13.86 -17.75 -10.25
N THR A 5 12.55 -17.67 -10.48
CA THR A 5 11.52 -17.91 -9.46
C THR A 5 10.34 -18.62 -10.09
N ASP A 6 9.75 -19.56 -9.36
CA ASP A 6 8.51 -20.25 -9.74
C ASP A 6 7.26 -19.46 -9.31
N LEU A 7 7.43 -18.25 -8.77
CA LEU A 7 6.33 -17.39 -8.34
C LEU A 7 5.59 -16.81 -9.54
N VAL A 8 4.26 -16.93 -9.53
CA VAL A 8 3.37 -16.37 -10.54
C VAL A 8 2.72 -15.10 -10.00
N CYS A 9 2.74 -14.03 -10.78
CA CYS A 9 1.99 -12.82 -10.47
C CYS A 9 0.50 -13.11 -10.58
N GLN A 10 -0.26 -12.80 -9.52
CA GLN A 10 -1.69 -13.07 -9.43
C GLN A 10 -2.44 -11.77 -9.14
N SER A 11 -3.73 -11.74 -9.51
CA SER A 11 -4.64 -10.68 -9.08
C SER A 11 -4.78 -10.66 -7.55
N LEU A 12 -5.05 -9.48 -7.00
CA LEU A 12 -5.30 -9.30 -5.57
C LEU A 12 -6.52 -10.12 -5.11
N ASP A 13 -6.30 -11.06 -4.19
CA ASP A 13 -7.33 -11.86 -3.53
C ASP A 13 -7.08 -11.84 -2.02
N ILE A 14 -7.92 -11.11 -1.30
CA ILE A 14 -7.77 -10.88 0.15
C ILE A 14 -7.92 -12.17 0.93
N GLU A 15 -8.89 -13.01 0.59
CA GLU A 15 -9.16 -14.24 1.34
C GLU A 15 -8.01 -15.23 1.15
N ARG A 16 -7.51 -15.35 -0.09
CA ARG A 16 -6.33 -16.16 -0.35
C ARG A 16 -5.15 -15.64 0.47
N ILE A 17 -4.79 -14.35 0.34
CA ILE A 17 -3.66 -13.73 1.06
C ILE A 17 -3.75 -14.01 2.57
N VAL A 18 -4.94 -13.84 3.15
CA VAL A 18 -5.17 -14.07 4.58
C VAL A 18 -4.98 -15.53 4.95
N SER A 19 -5.43 -16.47 4.12
CA SER A 19 -5.31 -17.90 4.43
C SER A 19 -3.87 -18.41 4.49
N PHE A 20 -2.97 -17.90 3.64
CA PHE A 20 -1.58 -18.41 3.53
C PHE A 20 -0.51 -17.49 4.13
N SER A 21 -0.84 -16.22 4.46
CA SER A 21 0.15 -15.24 4.93
C SER A 21 0.06 -14.97 6.42
N SER A 22 1.21 -14.97 7.10
CA SER A 22 1.37 -14.49 8.48
C SER A 22 1.86 -13.05 8.56
N PHE A 23 2.57 -12.59 7.52
CA PHE A 23 3.17 -11.27 7.41
C PHE A 23 3.08 -10.78 5.96
N ILE A 24 2.70 -9.52 5.75
CA ILE A 24 2.35 -9.00 4.43
C ILE A 24 3.10 -7.69 4.18
N PHE A 25 3.75 -7.57 3.03
CA PHE A 25 4.30 -6.31 2.52
C PHE A 25 3.39 -5.75 1.44
N LEU A 26 3.00 -4.48 1.56
CA LEU A 26 2.23 -3.78 0.55
C LEU A 26 3.11 -2.76 -0.15
N ALA A 27 3.17 -2.88 -1.48
CA ALA A 27 3.87 -1.96 -2.38
C ALA A 27 2.86 -1.42 -3.40
N LEU A 28 1.69 -1.00 -2.91
CA LEU A 28 0.62 -0.49 -3.74
C LEU A 28 0.84 1.01 -4.05
N PRO A 29 0.29 1.52 -5.15
CA PRO A 29 0.18 2.95 -5.36
C PRO A 29 -0.52 3.62 -4.16
N HIS A 30 -0.10 4.84 -3.82
CA HIS A 30 -0.74 5.63 -2.77
C HIS A 30 -2.23 5.83 -3.10
N GLY A 31 -3.09 5.81 -2.09
CA GLY A 31 -4.55 5.84 -2.23
C GLY A 31 -5.22 4.47 -2.41
N ALA A 32 -4.52 3.46 -2.96
CA ALA A 32 -5.02 2.09 -3.01
C ALA A 32 -4.71 1.30 -1.72
N SER A 33 -3.72 1.75 -0.95
CA SER A 33 -3.24 1.00 0.22
C SER A 33 -4.22 1.06 1.39
N MET A 34 -4.86 2.22 1.64
CA MET A 34 -5.80 2.34 2.76
C MET A 34 -6.89 1.27 2.78
N GLU A 35 -7.50 1.01 1.62
CA GLU A 35 -8.56 0.00 1.49
C GLU A 35 -8.03 -1.41 1.76
N VAL A 36 -6.88 -1.77 1.17
CA VAL A 36 -6.29 -3.11 1.29
C VAL A 36 -5.78 -3.36 2.70
N VAL A 37 -5.07 -2.39 3.31
CA VAL A 37 -4.62 -2.45 4.70
C VAL A 37 -5.81 -2.64 5.64
N GLY A 38 -6.89 -1.88 5.47
CA GLY A 38 -8.09 -2.02 6.31
C GLY A 38 -8.67 -3.44 6.28
N LYS A 39 -8.80 -4.02 5.08
CA LYS A 39 -9.27 -5.40 4.91
C LYS A 39 -8.35 -6.42 5.59
N LEU A 40 -7.04 -6.27 5.49
CA LEU A 40 -6.08 -7.20 6.08
C LEU A 40 -5.96 -7.05 7.60
N TYR A 41 -5.99 -5.80 8.09
CA TYR A 41 -5.86 -5.47 9.51
C TYR A 41 -7.02 -6.03 10.34
N LEU A 42 -8.26 -5.95 9.85
CA LEU A 42 -9.44 -6.54 10.49
C LEU A 42 -9.34 -8.06 10.66
N ARG A 43 -8.50 -8.72 9.88
CA ARG A 43 -8.22 -10.17 9.94
C ARG A 43 -6.96 -10.49 10.76
N SER A 44 -6.54 -9.56 11.62
CA SER A 44 -5.39 -9.69 12.56
C SER A 44 -4.05 -10.01 11.88
N LYS A 45 -3.85 -9.54 10.63
CA LYS A 45 -2.59 -9.73 9.91
C LYS A 45 -1.57 -8.66 10.27
N ARG A 46 -0.29 -9.05 10.27
CA ARG A 46 0.85 -8.14 10.40
C ARG A 46 1.21 -7.58 9.03
N ILE A 47 1.28 -6.26 8.92
CA ILE A 47 1.39 -5.56 7.64
C ILE A 47 2.52 -4.54 7.71
N VAL A 48 3.35 -4.50 6.68
CA VAL A 48 4.29 -3.41 6.39
C VAL A 48 3.84 -2.76 5.10
N ASP A 49 3.34 -1.53 5.19
CA ASP A 49 2.97 -0.73 4.03
C ASP A 49 4.11 0.21 3.64
N LEU A 50 4.55 0.10 2.38
CA LEU A 50 5.60 0.93 1.80
C LEU A 50 5.05 2.24 1.19
N SER A 51 3.72 2.38 1.12
CA SER A 51 3.04 3.59 0.64
C SER A 51 3.20 4.77 1.61
N ALA A 52 2.66 5.94 1.25
CA ALA A 52 2.62 7.13 2.11
C ALA A 52 1.36 7.18 3.00
N ASP A 53 0.35 6.36 2.72
CA ASP A 53 -1.01 6.48 3.24
C ASP A 53 -1.08 6.44 4.77
N PHE A 54 -0.17 5.71 5.43
CA PHE A 54 -0.13 5.56 6.89
C PHE A 54 1.09 6.19 7.56
N ARG A 55 1.92 6.95 6.84
CA ARG A 55 3.16 7.53 7.41
C ARG A 55 2.88 8.68 8.38
N LEU A 56 1.83 9.45 8.12
CA LEU A 56 1.49 10.64 8.90
C LEU A 56 0.24 10.38 9.74
N ALA A 57 0.32 10.66 11.04
CA ALA A 57 -0.79 10.43 11.97
C ALA A 57 -1.85 11.55 11.95
N ASN A 58 -1.48 12.77 11.51
CA ASN A 58 -2.40 13.91 11.47
C ASN A 58 -3.01 14.07 10.06
N PRO A 59 -4.35 13.90 9.91
CA PRO A 59 -5.02 14.04 8.62
C PRO A 59 -4.79 15.40 7.96
N LEU A 60 -4.74 16.50 8.74
CA LEU A 60 -4.52 17.84 8.20
C LEU A 60 -3.11 18.01 7.61
N VAL A 61 -2.11 17.35 8.20
CA VAL A 61 -0.73 17.36 7.68
C VAL A 61 -0.62 16.49 6.44
N TYR A 62 -1.34 15.36 6.43
CA TYR A 62 -1.43 14.48 5.26
C TYR A 62 -2.05 15.21 4.06
N GLU A 63 -3.22 15.84 4.25
CA GLU A 63 -3.89 16.63 3.21
C GLU A 63 -2.98 17.74 2.68
N LYS A 64 -2.29 18.45 3.57
CA LYS A 64 -1.37 19.52 3.16
C LYS A 64 -0.23 19.02 2.27
N TRP A 65 0.33 17.85 2.57
CA TRP A 65 1.40 17.25 1.77
C TRP A 65 0.89 16.73 0.42
N GLU A 66 -0.30 16.12 0.39
CA GLU A 66 -0.98 15.68 -0.84
C GLU A 66 -1.28 16.87 -1.78
N GLU A 67 -1.81 17.98 -1.25
CA GLU A 67 -2.05 19.19 -2.03
C GLU A 67 -0.77 19.78 -2.64
N LEU A 68 0.32 19.84 -1.87
CA LEU A 68 1.62 20.30 -2.35
C LEU A 68 2.20 19.38 -3.43
N GLY A 69 1.97 18.06 -3.32
CA GLY A 69 2.32 17.08 -4.35
C GLY A 69 1.59 17.34 -5.66
N LYS A 70 0.27 17.51 -5.60
CA LYS A 70 -0.59 17.80 -6.76
C LYS A 70 -0.22 19.13 -7.45
N GLN A 71 0.08 20.17 -6.68
CA GLN A 71 0.53 21.46 -7.23
C GLN A 71 1.91 21.41 -7.89
N ARG A 72 2.78 20.47 -7.49
CA ARG A 72 4.10 20.26 -8.11
C ARG A 72 4.01 19.54 -9.45
N ASP A 73 3.05 18.62 -9.58
CA ASP A 73 2.83 17.90 -10.84
C ASP A 73 2.27 18.83 -11.93
N PHE A 74 1.46 19.83 -11.54
CA PHE A 74 0.91 20.83 -12.47
C PHE A 74 1.94 21.83 -13.02
N ARG A 75 3.12 21.98 -12.38
CA ARG A 75 4.20 22.88 -12.84
C ARG A 75 5.22 22.20 -13.76
N LYS A 76 4.97 20.95 -14.15
CA LYS A 76 5.79 20.21 -15.13
C LYS A 76 5.16 20.15 -16.54
N GLY A 77 4.18 21.01 -16.82
CA GLY A 77 3.64 21.27 -18.16
C GLY A 77 4.23 22.54 -18.75
#